data_AF-A0AB36GNK3-F1
#
_entry.id   AF-A0AB36GNK3-F1
#
_cell.length_a   1.000
_cell.length_b   1.000
_cell.length_c   1.000
_cell.angle_alpha   90.00
_cell.angle_beta   90.00
_cell.angle_gamma   90.00
#
_symmetry.space_group_name_H-M   'P 1'
#
loop_
_entity.id
_entity.type
_entity.pdbx_description
1 polymer ?
#
loop_
_entity_poly.entity_id
_entity_poly.type
_entity_poly.pdbx_seq_one_letter_code
_entity_poly.pdbx_strand_id
1 'polypeptide(L)'
;MNSFRRVSRMSATAAVAATLTAALSVSAAQAAPVNSSSAQLQDVNQLSSQAVEQVNSLEIELPAQAYDLAKQFNVQLPGFIKKPTPAVAGELVGATHAHLLKQGHHEDANAKNIAQEWANQAAAGKVTFHDNAGDGLTHLEEGSGNIYKLTESEAKERVDWLNRDVPVTKTDGTGFGVAQAFDGTYVYVAEYFFNN
;
A
#
# COMPACT_ATOMS: atom_id res chain seq x y z
N MET A 1 -6.68 51.94 37.80
CA MET A 1 -5.74 52.70 36.94
C MET A 1 -5.26 51.73 35.87
N ASN A 2 -5.90 51.73 34.69
CA ASN A 2 -5.44 52.37 33.44
C ASN A 2 -4.01 51.92 33.05
N SER A 3 -3.71 51.37 31.87
CA SER A 3 -4.22 51.70 30.54
C SER A 3 -3.96 50.61 29.47
N PHE A 4 -4.83 50.66 28.47
CA PHE A 4 -4.88 50.03 27.16
C PHE A 4 -3.60 50.06 26.30
N ARG A 5 -3.45 49.09 25.38
CA ARG A 5 -3.58 49.29 23.91
C ARG A 5 -3.51 47.97 23.11
N ARG A 6 -4.48 47.80 22.19
CA ARG A 6 -4.54 46.84 21.08
C ARG A 6 -3.39 47.06 20.08
N VAL A 7 -2.98 46.02 19.34
CA VAL A 7 -3.07 45.98 17.85
C VAL A 7 -3.15 44.53 17.35
N SER A 8 -4.12 44.26 16.48
CA SER A 8 -4.33 43.04 15.71
C SER A 8 -3.26 42.86 14.61
N ARG A 9 -2.92 41.62 14.25
CA ARG A 9 -2.69 41.22 12.84
C ARG A 9 -3.16 39.79 12.58
N MET A 10 -4.13 39.69 11.66
CA MET A 10 -4.51 38.49 10.94
C MET A 10 -3.38 38.07 10.00
N SER A 11 -3.18 36.77 9.80
CA SER A 11 -2.50 36.17 8.63
C SER A 11 -2.98 34.71 8.58
N ALA A 12 -3.96 34.37 7.74
CA ALA A 12 -3.87 34.10 6.30
C ALA A 12 -3.86 32.58 6.07
N THR A 13 -5.07 32.06 5.83
CA THR A 13 -5.37 30.79 5.18
C THR A 13 -4.61 30.65 3.87
N ALA A 14 -3.73 29.66 3.75
CA ALA A 14 -3.17 29.24 2.47
C ALA A 14 -4.14 28.25 1.81
N ALA A 15 -5.02 28.75 0.94
CA ALA A 15 -5.76 27.94 -0.01
C ALA A 15 -4.91 27.80 -1.28
N VAL A 16 -4.43 26.59 -1.56
CA VAL A 16 -3.78 26.26 -2.83
C VAL A 16 -4.88 26.05 -3.87
N ALA A 17 -5.24 27.12 -4.56
CA ALA A 17 -6.08 27.04 -5.76
C ALA A 17 -5.16 26.78 -6.96
N ALA A 18 -5.03 25.51 -7.35
CA ALA A 18 -4.42 25.15 -8.64
C ALA A 18 -5.44 25.45 -9.75
N THR A 19 -5.33 26.62 -10.38
CA THR A 19 -6.05 26.94 -11.61
C THR A 19 -5.35 26.28 -12.79
N LEU A 20 -5.91 25.20 -13.34
CA LEU A 20 -5.53 24.71 -14.67
C LEU A 20 -6.09 25.68 -15.71
N THR A 21 -5.23 26.57 -16.21
CA THR A 21 -5.53 27.39 -17.38
C THR A 21 -5.25 26.55 -18.63
N ALA A 22 -6.27 25.90 -19.17
CA ALA A 22 -6.18 25.30 -20.50
C ALA A 22 -6.18 26.44 -21.54
N ALA A 23 -5.03 26.66 -22.18
CA ALA A 23 -4.89 27.60 -23.29
C ALA A 23 -5.57 27.02 -24.54
N LEU A 24 -6.76 27.52 -24.88
CA LEU A 24 -7.40 27.29 -26.18
C LEU A 24 -6.86 28.31 -27.18
N SER A 25 -5.77 27.97 -27.89
CA SER A 25 -5.38 28.70 -29.10
C SER A 25 -6.30 28.28 -30.26
N VAL A 26 -7.25 29.15 -30.61
CA VAL A 26 -8.12 28.99 -31.79
C VAL A 26 -7.33 29.44 -33.02
N SER A 27 -6.83 28.49 -33.81
CA SER A 27 -6.36 28.78 -35.17
C SER A 27 -7.56 28.82 -36.10
N ALA A 28 -7.89 30.02 -36.58
CA ALA A 28 -8.86 30.22 -37.65
C ALA A 28 -8.28 29.71 -38.97
N ALA A 29 -8.83 28.61 -39.50
CA ALA A 29 -8.59 28.18 -40.87
C ALA A 29 -9.87 27.53 -41.44
N GLN A 30 -10.61 28.34 -42.20
CA GLN A 30 -11.32 28.04 -43.45
C GLN A 30 -12.03 26.69 -43.59
N ALA A 31 -13.36 26.77 -43.75
CA ALA A 31 -14.27 25.67 -44.00
C ALA A 31 -13.87 24.80 -45.20
N ALA A 32 -13.65 23.51 -44.94
CA ALA A 32 -13.64 22.42 -45.90
C ALA A 32 -14.54 21.30 -45.35
N PRO A 33 -15.22 20.51 -46.20
CA PRO A 33 -16.27 19.59 -45.76
C PRO A 33 -15.73 18.56 -44.77
N VAL A 34 -16.46 18.41 -43.66
CA VAL A 34 -16.17 17.46 -42.59
C VAL A 34 -16.29 16.05 -43.16
N ASN A 35 -15.15 15.44 -43.49
CA ASN A 35 -15.08 14.01 -43.67
C ASN A 35 -15.09 13.42 -42.25
N SER A 36 -16.25 12.99 -41.77
CA SER A 36 -16.40 12.34 -40.45
C SER A 36 -15.72 10.98 -40.47
N SER A 37 -14.39 10.98 -40.41
CA SER A 37 -13.60 9.77 -40.20
C SER A 37 -13.70 9.39 -38.72
N SER A 38 -14.00 8.12 -38.50
CA SER A 38 -14.18 7.34 -37.27
C SER A 38 -13.09 7.44 -36.18
N ALA A 39 -12.13 8.37 -36.28
CA ALA A 39 -11.05 8.58 -35.32
C ALA A 39 -11.51 9.31 -34.04
N GLN A 40 -12.53 10.17 -34.12
CA GLN A 40 -12.97 10.98 -32.98
C GLN A 40 -13.82 10.21 -31.95
N LEU A 41 -14.33 9.02 -32.29
CA LEU A 41 -15.10 8.17 -31.37
C LEU A 41 -14.22 7.20 -30.56
N GLN A 42 -12.97 6.97 -30.98
CA GLN A 42 -12.04 6.09 -30.25
C GLN A 42 -11.44 6.78 -29.01
N ASP A 43 -11.33 8.10 -29.03
CA ASP A 43 -10.75 8.90 -27.93
C ASP A 43 -11.70 8.98 -26.72
N VAL A 44 -13.01 9.17 -26.95
CA VAL A 44 -14.00 9.31 -25.87
C VAL A 44 -14.24 8.00 -25.10
N ASN A 45 -14.19 6.86 -25.79
CA ASN A 45 -14.33 5.54 -25.16
C ASN A 45 -13.08 5.14 -24.37
N GLN A 46 -11.88 5.50 -24.85
CA GLN A 46 -10.64 5.30 -24.09
C GLN A 46 -10.57 6.20 -22.85
N LEU A 47 -10.92 7.48 -22.98
CA LEU A 47 -11.01 8.40 -21.84
C LEU A 47 -12.07 7.96 -20.82
N SER A 48 -13.22 7.46 -21.28
CA SER A 48 -14.25 6.92 -20.38
C SER A 48 -13.79 5.64 -19.68
N SER A 49 -13.08 4.76 -20.38
CA SER A 49 -12.56 3.52 -19.78
C SER A 49 -11.46 3.83 -18.75
N GLN A 50 -10.56 4.76 -19.05
CA GLN A 50 -9.55 5.24 -18.09
C GLN A 50 -10.19 5.95 -16.89
N ALA A 51 -11.25 6.74 -17.11
CA ALA A 51 -11.98 7.40 -16.02
C ALA A 51 -12.73 6.38 -15.14
N VAL A 52 -13.34 5.34 -15.73
CA VAL A 52 -14.04 4.29 -14.98
C VAL A 52 -13.06 3.41 -14.19
N GLU A 53 -11.89 3.08 -14.75
CA GLU A 53 -10.82 2.38 -14.03
C GLU A 53 -10.29 3.21 -12.85
N GLN A 54 -10.06 4.52 -13.06
CA GLN A 54 -9.66 5.42 -11.99
C GLN A 54 -10.73 5.51 -10.88
N VAL A 55 -12.01 5.59 -11.24
CA VAL A 55 -13.10 5.68 -10.25
C VAL A 55 -13.29 4.35 -9.48
N ASN A 56 -13.13 3.20 -10.14
CA ASN A 56 -13.22 1.89 -9.49
C ASN A 56 -12.02 1.60 -8.57
N SER A 57 -10.88 2.28 -8.76
CA SER A 57 -9.69 2.15 -7.92
C SER A 57 -9.70 3.05 -6.66
N LEU A 58 -10.70 3.91 -6.50
CA LEU A 58 -10.81 4.81 -5.35
C LEU A 58 -11.33 4.05 -4.12
N GLU A 59 -10.39 3.57 -3.31
CA GLU A 59 -10.71 3.12 -1.95
C GLU A 59 -10.60 4.29 -0.96
N ILE A 60 -11.63 4.46 -0.13
CA ILE A 60 -11.64 5.48 0.94
C ILE A 60 -11.24 4.80 2.24
N GLU A 61 -10.18 5.28 2.87
CA GLU A 61 -9.77 4.84 4.21
C GLU A 61 -10.49 5.67 5.28
N LEU A 62 -11.22 4.99 6.16
CA LEU A 62 -11.88 5.63 7.29
C LEU A 62 -10.91 5.82 8.47
N PRO A 63 -11.20 6.76 9.40
CA PRO A 63 -10.53 6.79 10.69
C PRO A 63 -10.73 5.49 11.46
N ALA A 64 -9.73 5.06 12.25
CA ALA A 64 -9.78 3.81 13.02
C ALA A 64 -11.07 3.67 13.85
N GLN A 65 -11.50 4.74 14.51
CA GLN A 65 -12.70 4.76 15.36
C GLN A 65 -13.98 4.45 14.57
N ALA A 66 -14.02 4.77 13.28
CA ALA A 66 -15.18 4.50 12.43
C ALA A 66 -15.29 3.01 12.08
N TYR A 67 -14.16 2.31 11.89
CA TYR A 67 -14.17 0.85 11.72
C TYR A 67 -14.64 0.14 13.00
N ASP A 68 -14.18 0.59 14.17
CA ASP A 68 -14.59 0.03 15.46
C ASP A 68 -16.09 0.20 15.69
N LEU A 69 -16.62 1.40 15.38
CA LEU A 69 -18.04 1.70 15.48
C LEU A 69 -18.86 0.84 14.50
N ALA A 70 -18.40 0.69 13.26
CA ALA A 70 -19.06 -0.15 12.26
C ALA A 70 -19.14 -1.62 12.73
N LYS A 71 -18.06 -2.15 13.34
CA LYS A 71 -18.07 -3.49 13.96
C LYS A 71 -19.03 -3.55 15.14
N GLN A 72 -18.97 -2.58 16.06
CA GLN A 72 -19.79 -2.55 17.26
C GLN A 72 -21.30 -2.52 16.96
N PHE A 73 -21.70 -1.76 15.95
CA PHE A 73 -23.10 -1.63 15.53
C PHE A 73 -23.49 -2.56 14.38
N ASN A 74 -22.61 -3.49 13.98
CA ASN A 74 -22.83 -4.45 12.89
C ASN A 74 -23.27 -3.78 11.57
N VAL A 75 -22.67 -2.62 11.26
CA VAL A 75 -22.90 -1.87 10.03
C VAL A 75 -22.03 -2.47 8.92
N GLN A 76 -22.64 -2.90 7.81
CA GLN A 76 -21.90 -3.29 6.63
C GLN A 76 -21.34 -2.04 5.94
N LEU A 77 -20.00 -1.98 5.84
CA LEU A 77 -19.33 -0.93 5.10
C LEU A 77 -19.44 -1.21 3.59
N PRO A 78 -19.72 -0.17 2.77
CA PRO A 78 -19.69 -0.31 1.32
C PRO A 78 -18.34 -0.77 0.79
N GLY A 79 -18.33 -1.46 -0.36
CA GLY A 79 -17.10 -2.02 -0.94
C GLY A 79 -16.04 -1.01 -1.39
N PHE A 80 -16.39 0.28 -1.55
CA PHE A 80 -15.43 1.34 -1.84
C PHE A 80 -14.66 1.81 -0.59
N ILE A 81 -15.01 1.31 0.61
CA ILE A 81 -14.26 1.56 1.82
C ILE A 81 -13.14 0.52 1.92
N LYS A 82 -11.91 0.99 2.05
CA LYS A 82 -10.75 0.12 2.26
C LYS A 82 -10.98 -0.74 3.50
N LYS A 83 -10.73 -2.04 3.39
CA LYS A 83 -10.82 -2.92 4.56
C LYS A 83 -9.64 -2.64 5.50
N PRO A 84 -9.88 -2.56 6.82
CA PRO A 84 -8.78 -2.38 7.76
C PRO A 84 -7.87 -3.61 7.73
N THR A 85 -6.57 -3.39 7.80
CA THR A 85 -5.59 -4.48 7.94
C THR A 85 -5.90 -5.27 9.21
N PRO A 86 -5.99 -6.61 9.14
CA PRO A 86 -6.27 -7.42 10.32
C PRO A 86 -5.10 -7.35 11.31
N ALA A 87 -5.42 -7.37 12.61
CA ALA A 87 -4.42 -7.23 13.68
C ALA A 87 -3.31 -8.30 13.59
N VAL A 88 -3.68 -9.51 13.17
CA VAL A 88 -2.75 -10.64 13.00
C VAL A 88 -1.63 -10.35 12.01
N ALA A 89 -1.81 -9.42 11.05
CA ALA A 89 -0.75 -9.05 10.13
C ALA A 89 0.43 -8.37 10.85
N GLY A 90 0.14 -7.50 11.82
CA GLY A 90 1.16 -6.87 12.66
C GLY A 90 1.82 -7.87 13.60
N GLU A 91 1.03 -8.79 14.18
CA GLU A 91 1.55 -9.89 15.01
C GLU A 91 2.49 -10.80 14.22
N LEU A 92 2.15 -11.09 12.96
CA LEU A 92 2.96 -11.93 12.09
C LEU A 92 4.32 -11.28 11.76
N VAL A 93 4.34 -9.99 11.44
CA VAL A 93 5.61 -9.26 11.26
C VAL A 93 6.47 -9.33 12.52
N GLY A 94 5.85 -9.08 13.69
CA GLY A 94 6.56 -9.14 14.98
C GLY A 94 7.12 -10.52 15.32
N ALA A 95 6.31 -11.57 15.11
CA ALA A 95 6.71 -12.95 15.38
C ALA A 95 7.82 -13.42 14.43
N THR A 96 7.71 -13.11 13.14
CA THR A 96 8.76 -13.42 12.15
C THR A 96 10.05 -12.67 12.51
N HIS A 97 9.97 -11.38 12.80
CA HIS A 97 11.12 -10.58 13.20
C HIS A 97 11.82 -11.15 14.43
N ALA A 98 11.08 -11.49 15.49
CA ALA A 98 11.64 -12.11 16.69
C ALA A 98 12.30 -13.47 16.40
N HIS A 99 11.70 -14.27 15.50
CA HIS A 99 12.24 -15.56 15.10
C HIS A 99 13.59 -15.41 14.37
N LEU A 100 13.72 -14.46 13.45
CA LEU A 100 14.95 -14.21 12.70
C LEU A 100 16.07 -13.68 13.60
N LEU A 101 15.75 -12.82 14.57
CA LEU A 101 16.71 -12.42 15.61
C LEU A 101 17.19 -13.61 16.44
N LYS A 102 16.28 -14.53 16.80
CA LYS A 102 16.64 -15.76 17.54
C LYS A 102 17.61 -16.64 16.73
N GLN A 103 17.45 -16.66 15.41
CA GLN A 103 18.33 -17.37 14.46
C GLN A 103 19.70 -16.70 14.26
N GLY A 104 19.91 -15.47 14.75
CA GLY A 104 21.19 -14.76 14.67
C GLY A 104 21.30 -13.74 13.54
N HIS A 105 20.20 -13.47 12.81
CA HIS A 105 20.15 -12.34 11.87
C HIS A 105 20.08 -11.01 12.62
N HIS A 106 20.40 -9.92 11.92
CA HIS A 106 20.37 -8.57 12.47
C HIS A 106 19.43 -7.66 11.67
N GLU A 107 18.64 -6.86 12.38
CA GLU A 107 17.68 -5.95 11.73
C GLU A 107 18.43 -4.92 10.88
N ASP A 108 17.96 -4.73 9.65
CA ASP A 108 18.46 -3.70 8.74
C ASP A 108 17.28 -2.86 8.19
N ALA A 109 17.39 -1.55 8.34
CA ALA A 109 16.34 -0.62 7.92
C ALA A 109 16.16 -0.56 6.41
N ASN A 110 17.21 -0.76 5.62
CA ASN A 110 17.14 -0.80 4.17
C ASN A 110 16.48 -2.11 3.71
N ALA A 111 16.88 -3.25 4.29
CA ALA A 111 16.22 -4.53 4.04
C ALA A 111 14.71 -4.47 4.35
N LYS A 112 14.32 -3.77 5.42
CA LYS A 112 12.91 -3.56 5.77
C LYS A 112 12.16 -2.73 4.73
N ASN A 113 12.78 -1.70 4.17
CA ASN A 113 12.17 -0.90 3.10
C ASN A 113 11.95 -1.73 1.83
N ILE A 114 12.93 -2.58 1.48
CA ILE A 114 12.82 -3.51 0.34
C ILE A 114 11.71 -4.54 0.60
N ALA A 115 11.65 -5.12 1.79
CA ALA A 115 10.56 -6.01 2.17
C ALA A 115 9.19 -5.31 2.08
N GLN A 116 9.08 -4.03 2.48
CA GLN A 116 7.85 -3.26 2.36
C GLN A 116 7.47 -3.02 0.90
N GLU A 117 8.45 -2.74 0.04
CA GLU A 117 8.24 -2.63 -1.40
C GLU A 117 7.68 -3.94 -1.97
N TRP A 118 8.29 -5.08 -1.65
CA TRP A 118 7.85 -6.41 -2.08
C TRP A 118 6.44 -6.73 -1.61
N ALA A 119 6.12 -6.47 -0.35
CA ALA A 119 4.77 -6.68 0.19
C ALA A 119 3.73 -5.81 -0.55
N ASN A 120 4.06 -4.54 -0.84
CA ASN A 120 3.18 -3.66 -1.61
C ASN A 120 2.99 -4.12 -3.05
N GLN A 121 4.06 -4.62 -3.70
CA GLN A 121 3.98 -5.20 -5.05
C GLN A 121 3.06 -6.43 -5.07
N ALA A 122 3.14 -7.28 -4.04
CA ALA A 122 2.27 -8.44 -3.89
C ALA A 122 0.80 -8.04 -3.69
N ALA A 123 0.51 -7.10 -2.78
CA ALA A 123 -0.84 -6.57 -2.59
C ALA A 123 -1.41 -5.88 -3.84
N ALA A 124 -0.54 -5.31 -4.68
CA ALA A 124 -0.90 -4.76 -5.98
C ALA A 124 -1.05 -5.83 -7.09
N GLY A 125 -0.93 -7.11 -6.78
CA GLY A 125 -1.11 -8.22 -7.73
C GLY A 125 0.04 -8.38 -8.75
N LYS A 126 1.22 -7.83 -8.47
CA LYS A 126 2.37 -7.88 -9.40
C LYS A 126 3.23 -9.14 -9.23
N VAL A 127 3.15 -9.77 -8.06
CA VAL A 127 3.96 -10.95 -7.71
C VAL A 127 3.24 -12.21 -8.18
N THR A 128 4.00 -13.11 -8.82
CA THR A 128 3.52 -14.45 -9.16
C THR A 128 3.75 -15.37 -7.96
N PHE A 129 2.71 -16.09 -7.56
CA PHE A 129 2.77 -17.04 -6.45
C PHE A 129 2.75 -18.47 -6.97
N HIS A 130 3.62 -19.30 -6.39
CA HIS A 130 3.57 -20.74 -6.48
C HIS A 130 3.05 -21.25 -5.12
N ASP A 131 1.86 -21.82 -5.12
CA ASP A 131 1.06 -22.04 -3.91
C ASP A 131 0.83 -20.74 -3.12
N ASN A 132 1.42 -20.62 -1.92
CA ASN A 132 1.31 -19.47 -1.04
C ASN A 132 2.61 -18.67 -0.91
N ALA A 133 3.66 -19.02 -1.66
CA ALA A 133 4.94 -18.33 -1.65
C ALA A 133 5.24 -17.71 -3.03
N GLY A 134 5.83 -16.52 -3.02
CA GLY A 134 6.27 -15.82 -4.21
C GLY A 134 7.61 -15.14 -3.97
N ASP A 135 8.32 -14.88 -5.05
CA ASP A 135 9.60 -14.18 -5.01
C ASP A 135 9.41 -12.67 -5.08
N GLY A 136 10.41 -11.93 -4.59
CA GLY A 136 10.54 -10.52 -4.85
C GLY A 136 10.74 -10.19 -6.32
N LEU A 137 10.45 -8.95 -6.72
CA LEU A 137 10.63 -8.50 -8.11
C LEU A 137 11.82 -7.54 -8.29
N THR A 138 12.33 -6.97 -7.21
CA THR A 138 13.37 -5.94 -7.19
C THR A 138 14.48 -6.31 -6.20
N HIS A 139 15.67 -5.72 -6.31
CA HIS A 139 16.81 -5.94 -5.39
C HIS A 139 17.36 -7.39 -5.35
N LEU A 140 17.12 -8.19 -6.41
CA LEU A 140 17.50 -9.61 -6.47
C LEU A 140 19.02 -9.87 -6.52
N GLU A 141 19.82 -8.87 -6.88
CA GLU A 141 21.28 -8.96 -6.89
C GLU A 141 21.90 -8.62 -5.52
N GLU A 142 21.17 -7.88 -4.69
CA GLU A 142 21.62 -7.41 -3.38
C GLU A 142 21.27 -8.42 -2.28
N GLY A 143 20.25 -9.24 -2.50
CA GLY A 143 19.72 -10.13 -1.50
C GLY A 143 18.66 -11.09 -2.03
N SER A 144 18.07 -11.84 -1.13
CA SER A 144 17.04 -12.84 -1.42
C SER A 144 16.01 -12.89 -0.30
N GLY A 145 14.90 -13.57 -0.54
CA GLY A 145 13.82 -13.64 0.42
C GLY A 145 12.55 -14.21 -0.19
N ASN A 146 11.47 -14.19 0.58
CA ASN A 146 10.18 -14.73 0.17
C ASN A 146 9.05 -13.78 0.54
N ILE A 147 7.97 -13.85 -0.24
CA ILE A 147 6.70 -13.21 0.06
C ILE A 147 5.67 -14.32 0.29
N TYR A 148 5.02 -14.33 1.44
CA TYR A 148 3.95 -15.27 1.76
C TYR A 148 2.60 -14.60 1.58
N LYS A 149 1.69 -15.24 0.84
CA LYS A 149 0.29 -14.86 0.69
C LYS A 149 -0.56 -15.71 1.62
N LEU A 150 -1.16 -15.09 2.63
CA LEU A 150 -1.86 -15.78 3.69
C LEU A 150 -3.27 -15.22 3.88
N THR A 151 -4.23 -16.10 4.11
CA THR A 151 -5.51 -15.71 4.73
C THR A 151 -5.28 -15.30 6.19
N GLU A 152 -6.28 -14.64 6.80
CA GLU A 152 -6.20 -14.26 8.21
C GLU A 152 -6.01 -15.48 9.14
N SER A 153 -6.64 -16.62 8.80
CA SER A 153 -6.48 -17.87 9.56
C SER A 153 -5.09 -18.45 9.42
N GLU A 154 -4.53 -18.49 8.20
CA GLU A 154 -3.17 -19.00 7.98
C GLU A 154 -2.12 -18.09 8.63
N ALA A 155 -2.33 -16.77 8.62
CA ALA A 155 -1.49 -15.83 9.34
C ALA A 155 -1.51 -16.10 10.86
N LYS A 156 -2.69 -16.36 11.43
CA LYS A 156 -2.88 -16.74 12.83
C LYS A 156 -2.13 -18.03 13.18
N GLU A 157 -2.28 -19.06 12.36
CA GLU A 157 -1.59 -20.35 12.55
C GLU A 157 -0.07 -20.19 12.48
N ARG A 158 0.42 -19.36 11.55
CA ARG A 158 1.86 -19.07 11.43
C ARG A 158 2.39 -18.30 12.63
N VAL A 159 1.66 -17.30 13.14
CA VAL A 159 2.00 -16.60 14.39
C VAL A 159 2.09 -17.59 15.56
N ASP A 160 1.09 -18.46 15.71
CA ASP A 160 1.05 -19.45 16.78
C ASP A 160 2.22 -20.44 16.66
N TRP A 161 2.61 -20.83 15.44
CA TRP A 161 3.79 -21.66 15.21
C TRP A 161 5.10 -20.94 15.56
N LEU A 162 5.28 -19.69 15.11
CA LEU A 162 6.48 -18.88 15.38
C LEU A 162 6.69 -18.59 16.86
N ASN A 163 5.59 -18.43 17.60
CA ASN A 163 5.60 -18.17 19.04
C ASN A 163 5.83 -19.43 19.89
N ARG A 164 5.79 -20.63 19.31
CA ARG A 164 6.26 -21.82 20.03
C ARG A 164 7.75 -21.65 20.28
N ASP A 165 8.21 -22.06 21.46
CA ASP A 165 9.64 -22.06 21.78
C ASP A 165 10.37 -23.20 21.02
N VAL A 166 10.41 -23.06 19.70
CA VAL A 166 11.11 -23.97 18.81
C VAL A 166 12.61 -23.67 18.92
N PRO A 167 13.45 -24.70 19.14
CA PRO A 167 14.89 -24.54 19.03
C PRO A 167 15.24 -24.04 17.62
N VAL A 168 16.11 -23.05 17.56
CA VAL A 168 16.65 -22.53 16.29
C VAL A 168 18.15 -22.75 16.28
N THR A 169 18.68 -23.15 15.12
CA THR A 169 20.13 -23.18 14.90
C THR A 169 20.58 -21.75 14.65
N LYS A 170 21.44 -21.22 15.54
CA LYS A 170 22.04 -19.91 15.31
C LYS A 170 23.02 -19.96 14.15
N THR A 171 22.99 -18.93 13.32
CA THR A 171 23.91 -18.72 12.19
C THR A 171 24.59 -17.35 12.34
N ASP A 172 25.69 -17.13 11.61
CA ASP A 172 26.17 -15.78 11.34
C ASP A 172 25.20 -15.15 10.32
N GLY A 173 24.14 -14.54 10.85
CA GLY A 173 23.01 -14.11 10.05
C GLY A 173 23.26 -12.80 9.31
N THR A 174 22.65 -12.69 8.14
CA THR A 174 22.61 -11.50 7.27
C THR A 174 21.71 -10.39 7.83
N GLY A 175 21.88 -9.18 7.29
CA GLY A 175 20.96 -8.07 7.53
C GLY A 175 19.60 -8.36 6.92
N PHE A 176 18.53 -8.24 7.71
CA PHE A 176 17.18 -8.63 7.28
C PHE A 176 16.12 -7.56 7.53
N GLY A 177 15.02 -7.69 6.79
CA GLY A 177 13.82 -6.89 6.95
C GLY A 177 12.56 -7.72 6.79
N VAL A 178 11.52 -7.38 7.56
CA VAL A 178 10.20 -8.00 7.46
C VAL A 178 9.15 -6.90 7.38
N ALA A 179 8.22 -7.04 6.45
CA ALA A 179 7.13 -6.10 6.27
C ALA A 179 5.86 -6.81 5.81
N GLN A 180 4.73 -6.09 5.85
CA GLN A 180 3.46 -6.63 5.39
C GLN A 180 2.66 -5.63 4.55
N ALA A 181 1.73 -6.16 3.78
CA ALA A 181 0.67 -5.43 3.11
C ALA A 181 -0.63 -6.25 3.08
N PHE A 182 -1.75 -5.60 2.85
CA PHE A 182 -3.07 -6.21 2.82
C PHE A 182 -3.88 -5.67 1.64
N ASP A 183 -4.47 -6.56 0.84
CA ASP A 183 -5.29 -6.21 -0.33
C ASP A 183 -6.81 -6.23 -0.06
N GLY A 184 -7.21 -6.36 1.21
CA GLY A 184 -8.61 -6.55 1.58
C GLY A 184 -9.05 -8.02 1.67
N THR A 185 -8.20 -8.97 1.28
CA THR A 185 -8.49 -10.41 1.31
C THR A 185 -7.34 -11.21 1.91
N TYR A 186 -6.11 -10.97 1.46
CA TYR A 186 -4.91 -11.67 1.87
C TYR A 186 -3.91 -10.72 2.54
N VAL A 187 -3.26 -11.24 3.59
CA VAL A 187 -2.09 -10.63 4.20
C VAL A 187 -0.86 -11.15 3.45
N TYR A 188 -0.07 -10.22 2.93
CA TYR A 188 1.21 -10.50 2.30
C TYR A 188 2.32 -10.15 3.29
N VAL A 189 3.16 -11.13 3.65
CA VAL A 189 4.35 -10.89 4.49
C VAL A 189 5.59 -11.16 3.68
N ALA A 190 6.42 -10.14 3.54
CA ALA A 190 7.70 -10.22 2.84
C ALA A 190 8.84 -10.27 3.86
N GLU A 191 9.76 -11.19 3.63
CA GLU A 191 11.03 -11.34 4.32
C GLU A 191 12.13 -11.07 3.29
N TYR A 192 13.08 -10.19 3.59
CA TYR A 192 14.23 -9.89 2.73
C TYR A 192 15.53 -9.98 3.53
N PHE A 193 16.56 -10.53 2.91
CA PHE A 193 17.88 -10.76 3.48
C PHE A 193 18.95 -10.27 2.50
N PHE A 194 19.87 -9.43 2.93
CA PHE A 194 21.04 -9.09 2.11
C PHE A 194 21.95 -10.31 1.92
N ASN A 195 22.69 -10.31 0.82
CA ASN A 195 23.79 -11.24 0.63
C ASN A 195 24.91 -10.96 1.65
N ASN A 196 25.49 -12.02 2.20
CA ASN A 196 26.67 -11.96 3.08
C ASN A 196 27.96 -11.66 2.29
#